data_AF-A0A7S0FEX1-F1
#
_entry.id   AF-A0A7S0FEX1-F1
#
_cell.length_a   1.000
_cell.length_b   1.000
_cell.length_c   1.000
_cell.angle_alpha   90.00
_cell.angle_beta   90.00
_cell.angle_gamma   90.00
#
_symmetry.space_group_name_H-M   'P 1'
#
loop_
_entity.id
_entity.type
_entity.pdbx_description
1 polymer ?
#
loop_
_entity_poly.entity_id
_entity_poly.type
_entity_poly.pdbx_seq_one_letter_code
_entity_poly.pdbx_strand_id
1 'polypeptide(L)'
;MRDHVQELLTSAGYDRPDWIAILDELGVQTKTDLLLQTESAHLLADVQERLSKRCAEVPKSLAADLRHLAQKGRLSVGGFPDPTPESQSAIVFTAPHSIYLKREGHTHHVPEWHTSDLARKFARAVKGAFLTWTKEEEKRNKELFDIAGEPDGTNGDPNFTDSSELHSSPWTRELRCIRERFGPRPCLHVDLHGCKNPRQKLGSHVVVGLRAMEMVGRADDVLRMRQELAAVFGIVLKGFTVSVQPQRLLTGAWDPQDGRCTLTQQSLSEAGGAWTHSVQLEMCAKLRKLLSESTALQELLAQGLLIAWIMASRWETGADWVSARTHCVDILQEW
;
A
#
# COMPACT_ATOMS: atom_id res chain seq x y z
N MET A 1 15.26 -10.30 -20.56
CA MET A 1 15.51 -10.41 -19.09
C MET A 1 16.73 -9.59 -18.70
N ARG A 2 17.88 -9.72 -19.40
CA ARG A 2 18.95 -8.70 -19.45
C ARG A 2 18.42 -7.28 -19.68
N ASP A 3 17.41 -7.17 -20.56
CA ASP A 3 16.80 -5.89 -20.95
C ASP A 3 16.23 -5.11 -19.76
N HIS A 4 15.75 -5.78 -18.71
CA HIS A 4 15.14 -5.10 -17.55
C HIS A 4 16.16 -4.46 -16.60
N VAL A 5 17.33 -5.08 -16.41
CA VAL A 5 18.39 -4.50 -15.56
C VAL A 5 19.08 -3.36 -16.32
N GLN A 6 19.30 -3.55 -17.62
CA GLN A 6 19.80 -2.50 -18.51
C GLN A 6 18.84 -1.32 -18.56
N GLU A 7 17.54 -1.54 -18.78
CA GLU A 7 16.52 -0.47 -18.79
C GLU A 7 16.48 0.29 -17.46
N LEU A 8 16.55 -0.42 -16.32
CA LEU A 8 16.64 0.19 -15.00
C LEU A 8 17.89 1.09 -14.87
N LEU A 9 19.06 0.58 -15.23
CA LEU A 9 20.32 1.33 -15.19
C LEU A 9 20.26 2.57 -16.08
N THR A 10 19.84 2.40 -17.34
CA THR A 10 19.69 3.50 -18.30
C THR A 10 18.70 4.55 -17.79
N SER A 11 17.55 4.14 -17.23
CA SER A 11 16.55 5.07 -16.67
C SER A 11 17.05 5.89 -15.49
N ALA A 12 18.06 5.38 -14.78
CA ALA A 12 18.72 6.04 -13.66
C ALA A 12 19.98 6.82 -14.07
N GLY A 13 20.27 6.92 -15.38
CA GLY A 13 21.45 7.61 -15.89
C GLY A 13 22.74 6.79 -15.84
N TYR A 14 22.66 5.49 -15.56
CA TYR A 14 23.78 4.55 -15.52
C TYR A 14 23.98 3.82 -16.85
N ASP A 15 23.98 4.55 -17.97
CA ASP A 15 24.12 3.98 -19.32
C ASP A 15 25.60 3.78 -19.71
N ARG A 16 26.31 2.95 -18.93
CA ARG A 16 27.71 2.58 -19.20
C ARG A 16 27.80 1.09 -19.52
N PRO A 17 28.30 0.69 -20.71
CA PRO A 17 28.42 -0.71 -21.10
C PRO A 17 29.17 -1.58 -20.08
N ASP A 18 30.18 -1.02 -19.42
CA ASP A 18 31.01 -1.72 -18.43
C ASP A 18 30.19 -2.22 -17.23
N TRP A 19 29.09 -1.55 -16.92
CA TRP A 19 28.27 -1.83 -15.75
C TRP A 19 27.40 -3.06 -15.94
N ILE A 20 26.83 -3.21 -17.14
CA ILE A 20 26.04 -4.38 -17.52
C ILE A 20 26.95 -5.62 -17.50
N ALA A 21 28.18 -5.50 -18.03
CA ALA A 21 29.15 -6.59 -18.03
C ALA A 21 29.51 -7.05 -16.60
N ILE A 22 29.62 -6.11 -15.66
CA ILE A 22 29.96 -6.42 -14.26
C ILE A 22 28.80 -7.10 -13.54
N LEU A 23 27.57 -6.64 -13.76
CA LEU A 23 26.37 -7.31 -13.22
C LEU A 23 26.24 -8.73 -13.78
N ASP A 24 26.51 -8.93 -15.07
CA ASP A 24 26.53 -10.26 -15.70
C ASP A 24 27.59 -11.19 -15.04
N GLU A 25 28.80 -10.68 -14.75
CA GLU A 25 29.85 -11.43 -14.06
C GLU A 25 29.52 -11.77 -12.60
N LEU A 26 28.70 -10.94 -11.96
CA LEU A 26 28.16 -11.18 -10.62
C LEU A 26 26.98 -12.16 -10.62
N GLY A 27 26.60 -12.68 -11.80
CA GLY A 27 25.41 -13.52 -11.96
C GLY A 27 24.11 -12.76 -11.69
N VAL A 28 24.13 -11.42 -11.75
CA VAL A 28 22.94 -10.58 -11.59
C VAL A 28 22.17 -10.59 -12.90
N GLN A 29 21.26 -11.55 -13.04
CA GLN A 29 20.46 -11.72 -14.26
C GLN A 29 19.06 -11.12 -14.12
N THR A 30 18.61 -10.89 -12.89
CA THR A 30 17.26 -10.43 -12.56
C THR A 30 17.29 -9.25 -11.57
N LYS A 31 16.15 -8.54 -11.47
CA LYS A 31 15.94 -7.51 -10.42
C LYS A 31 16.08 -8.10 -9.01
N THR A 32 15.75 -9.38 -8.83
CA THR A 32 15.89 -10.10 -7.56
C THR A 32 17.33 -10.33 -7.20
N ASP A 33 18.16 -10.78 -8.15
CA ASP A 33 19.59 -10.97 -7.92
C ASP A 33 20.22 -9.63 -7.54
N LEU A 34 19.82 -8.55 -8.23
CA LEU A 34 20.27 -7.20 -7.92
C LEU A 34 19.89 -6.78 -6.48
N LEU A 35 18.69 -7.14 -6.01
CA LEU A 35 18.26 -6.85 -4.64
C LEU A 35 19.01 -7.67 -3.62
N LEU A 36 19.14 -8.98 -3.83
CA LEU A 36 19.89 -9.87 -2.93
C LEU A 36 21.34 -9.38 -2.78
N GLN A 37 21.97 -9.01 -3.90
CA GLN A 37 23.33 -8.49 -3.91
C GLN A 37 23.44 -7.10 -3.26
N THR A 38 22.40 -6.26 -3.36
CA THR A 38 22.42 -4.92 -2.75
C THR A 38 21.92 -4.88 -1.31
N GLU A 39 21.23 -5.89 -0.80
CA GLU A 39 20.74 -5.93 0.59
C GLU A 39 21.76 -6.51 1.57
N SER A 40 22.62 -7.42 1.14
CA SER A 40 23.74 -7.89 1.96
C SER A 40 24.89 -6.89 1.89
N ALA A 41 25.28 -6.31 3.03
CA ALA A 41 26.41 -5.39 3.11
C ALA A 41 27.71 -5.99 2.54
N HIS A 42 27.92 -7.29 2.72
CA HIS A 42 29.05 -8.02 2.15
C HIS A 42 28.96 -8.12 0.62
N LEU A 43 27.80 -8.52 0.08
CA LEU A 43 27.61 -8.65 -1.36
C LEU A 43 27.71 -7.28 -2.05
N LEU A 44 27.19 -6.24 -1.39
CA LEU A 44 27.28 -4.88 -1.86
C LEU A 44 28.73 -4.38 -1.90
N ALA A 45 29.54 -4.74 -0.90
CA ALA A 45 30.96 -4.44 -0.89
C ALA A 45 31.70 -5.15 -2.04
N ASP A 46 31.36 -6.41 -2.34
CA ASP A 46 31.93 -7.13 -3.50
C ASP A 46 31.53 -6.47 -4.83
N VAL A 47 30.26 -6.08 -4.99
CA VAL A 47 29.76 -5.33 -6.15
C VAL A 47 30.55 -4.02 -6.31
N GLN A 48 30.70 -3.24 -5.24
CA GLN A 48 31.43 -1.97 -5.24
C GLN A 48 32.92 -2.17 -5.55
N GLU A 49 33.56 -3.18 -4.95
CA GLU A 49 34.96 -3.49 -5.18
C GLU A 49 35.21 -3.85 -6.64
N ARG A 50 34.39 -4.74 -7.23
CA ARG A 50 34.53 -5.13 -8.63
C ARG A 50 34.26 -3.98 -9.59
N LEU A 51 33.27 -3.15 -9.30
CA LEU A 51 33.03 -1.91 -10.06
C LEU A 51 34.23 -0.98 -9.99
N SER A 52 34.85 -0.80 -8.81
CA SER A 52 36.00 0.11 -8.64
C SER A 52 37.25 -0.35 -9.38
N LYS A 53 37.39 -1.67 -9.63
CA LYS A 53 38.51 -2.24 -10.41
C LYS A 53 38.40 -1.97 -11.91
N ARG A 54 37.20 -1.67 -12.42
CA ARG A 54 36.92 -1.54 -13.86
C ARG A 54 36.46 -0.14 -14.27
N CYS A 55 35.82 0.57 -13.36
CA CYS A 55 35.37 1.93 -13.55
C CYS A 55 36.24 2.86 -12.70
N ALA A 56 36.88 3.85 -13.35
CA ALA A 56 37.70 4.84 -12.64
C ALA A 56 36.94 5.61 -11.55
N GLU A 57 35.61 5.74 -11.71
CA GLU A 57 34.72 6.37 -10.74
C GLU A 57 33.43 5.55 -10.61
N VAL A 58 33.20 5.00 -9.42
CA VAL A 58 31.92 4.38 -9.03
C VAL A 58 31.21 5.36 -8.10
N PRO A 59 30.04 5.89 -8.49
CA PRO A 59 29.24 6.74 -7.62
C PRO A 59 28.97 6.07 -6.28
N LYS A 60 29.25 6.77 -5.18
CA LYS A 60 28.98 6.28 -3.83
C LYS A 60 27.50 5.95 -3.61
N SER A 61 26.61 6.61 -4.35
CA SER A 61 25.16 6.40 -4.30
C SER A 61 24.71 5.13 -5.01
N LEU A 62 25.53 4.53 -5.87
CA LEU A 62 25.07 3.51 -6.79
C LEU A 62 24.35 2.35 -6.08
N ALA A 63 24.96 1.83 -5.04
CA ALA A 63 24.41 0.74 -4.25
C ALA A 63 22.96 1.03 -3.81
N ALA A 64 22.75 2.25 -3.31
CA ALA A 64 21.45 2.73 -2.87
C ALA A 64 20.51 2.92 -4.07
N ASP A 65 21.01 3.40 -5.21
CA ASP A 65 20.23 3.61 -6.43
C ASP A 65 19.77 2.28 -7.05
N LEU A 66 20.63 1.27 -7.14
CA LEU A 66 20.29 -0.08 -7.61
C LEU A 66 19.25 -0.73 -6.71
N ARG A 67 19.46 -0.64 -5.39
CA ARG A 67 18.49 -1.11 -4.40
C ARG A 67 17.16 -0.39 -4.59
N HIS A 68 17.19 0.93 -4.72
CA HIS A 68 16.00 1.76 -4.93
C HIS A 68 15.25 1.37 -6.20
N LEU A 69 15.93 1.22 -7.34
CA LEU A 69 15.33 0.86 -8.63
C LEU A 69 14.68 -0.52 -8.57
N ALA A 70 15.35 -1.47 -7.95
CA ALA A 70 14.85 -2.82 -7.88
C ALA A 70 13.67 -2.93 -6.89
N GLN A 71 13.70 -2.21 -5.76
CA GLN A 71 12.55 -2.09 -4.84
C GLN A 71 11.37 -1.38 -5.51
N LYS A 72 11.62 -0.29 -6.24
CA LYS A 72 10.62 0.44 -7.02
C LYS A 72 9.97 -0.46 -8.07
N GLY A 73 10.72 -1.43 -8.61
CA GLY A 73 10.21 -2.43 -9.54
C GLY A 73 9.27 -3.48 -8.94
N ARG A 74 9.21 -3.61 -7.60
CA ARG A 74 8.33 -4.58 -6.91
C ARG A 74 6.98 -3.99 -6.52
N LEU A 75 6.93 -2.68 -6.34
CA LEU A 75 5.70 -1.96 -6.03
C LEU A 75 5.04 -1.49 -7.33
N SER A 76 3.73 -1.57 -7.34
CA SER A 76 2.88 -1.09 -8.39
C SER A 76 2.12 0.10 -7.84
N VAL A 77 2.49 1.28 -8.32
CA VAL A 77 1.76 2.52 -8.10
C VAL A 77 0.98 2.82 -9.37
N GLY A 78 -0.28 3.19 -9.22
CA GLY A 78 -1.11 3.59 -10.36
C GLY A 78 -2.45 4.13 -9.89
N GLY A 79 -3.37 4.32 -10.84
CA GLY A 79 -4.50 5.21 -10.59
C GLY A 79 -4.05 6.66 -10.63
N PHE A 80 -4.95 7.57 -11.00
CA PHE A 80 -4.70 8.86 -11.65
C PHE A 80 -4.38 8.75 -13.16
N PRO A 81 -4.95 9.61 -14.03
CA PRO A 81 -4.36 9.91 -15.32
C PRO A 81 -3.12 10.74 -15.02
N ASP A 82 -1.99 10.22 -15.48
CA ASP A 82 -0.83 11.05 -15.72
C ASP A 82 -1.14 11.84 -17.02
N PRO A 83 -1.24 13.18 -17.01
CA PRO A 83 -1.06 14.13 -15.91
C PRO A 83 -2.35 14.50 -15.16
N THR A 84 -2.20 14.90 -13.89
CA THR A 84 -3.24 15.29 -12.92
C THR A 84 -4.14 16.45 -13.41
N PRO A 85 -5.41 16.20 -13.78
CA PRO A 85 -6.41 17.24 -13.90
C PRO A 85 -6.93 17.61 -12.52
N GLU A 86 -7.44 18.82 -12.40
CA GLU A 86 -8.01 19.46 -11.20
C GLU A 86 -9.22 18.71 -10.58
N SER A 87 -9.63 17.55 -11.12
CA SER A 87 -10.93 16.91 -10.86
C SER A 87 -10.90 15.51 -10.23
N GLN A 88 -9.91 15.17 -9.38
CA GLN A 88 -9.78 13.80 -8.84
C GLN A 88 -9.69 13.67 -7.32
N SER A 89 -10.30 12.57 -6.84
CA SER A 89 -10.37 12.16 -5.44
C SER A 89 -8.97 11.92 -4.88
N ALA A 90 -8.56 12.67 -3.84
CA ALA A 90 -7.28 12.49 -3.17
C ALA A 90 -7.30 11.28 -2.22
N ILE A 91 -7.60 10.11 -2.76
CA ILE A 91 -7.70 8.83 -2.06
C ILE A 91 -6.72 7.83 -2.64
N VAL A 92 -6.01 7.09 -1.78
CA VAL A 92 -5.17 5.96 -2.17
C VAL A 92 -5.63 4.67 -1.48
N PHE A 93 -5.62 3.58 -2.22
CA PHE A 93 -5.87 2.23 -1.71
C PHE A 93 -4.57 1.43 -1.68
N THR A 94 -4.21 0.89 -0.53
CA THR A 94 -3.07 -0.02 -0.38
C THR A 94 -3.54 -1.44 -0.10
N ALA A 95 -2.70 -2.42 -0.43
CA ALA A 95 -2.92 -3.83 -0.10
C ALA A 95 -1.56 -4.53 0.05
N PRO A 96 -0.89 -4.36 1.21
CA PRO A 96 0.46 -4.85 1.41
C PRO A 96 0.53 -6.37 1.56
N HIS A 97 -0.55 -7.05 1.94
CA HIS A 97 -0.50 -8.47 2.28
C HIS A 97 -0.93 -9.41 1.14
N SER A 98 -0.75 -9.05 -0.14
CA SER A 98 -1.05 -9.96 -1.25
C SER A 98 0.04 -11.03 -1.52
N ILE A 99 1.12 -11.04 -0.72
CA ILE A 99 2.26 -11.96 -0.82
C ILE A 99 2.65 -12.52 0.57
N TYR A 100 3.58 -13.48 0.61
CA TYR A 100 4.19 -13.92 1.86
C TYR A 100 5.22 -12.89 2.32
N LEU A 101 5.13 -12.48 3.59
CA LEU A 101 5.98 -11.42 4.14
C LEU A 101 6.70 -11.88 5.39
N LYS A 102 7.96 -11.43 5.53
CA LYS A 102 8.75 -11.68 6.72
C LYS A 102 8.36 -10.71 7.83
N ARG A 103 8.22 -11.24 9.05
CA ARG A 103 8.09 -10.47 10.30
C ARG A 103 9.21 -10.87 11.23
N GLU A 104 10.06 -9.94 11.59
CA GLU A 104 11.23 -10.23 12.42
C GLU A 104 10.81 -10.74 13.81
N GLY A 105 11.30 -11.91 14.20
CA GLY A 105 10.97 -12.55 15.48
C GLY A 105 9.52 -13.05 15.60
N HIS A 106 8.75 -13.05 14.50
CA HIS A 106 7.33 -13.41 14.50
C HIS A 106 7.01 -14.38 13.37
N THR A 107 5.84 -15.03 13.44
CA THR A 107 5.33 -15.85 12.33
C THR A 107 5.17 -14.99 11.08
N HIS A 108 5.62 -15.51 9.93
CA HIS A 108 5.46 -14.82 8.65
C HIS A 108 4.00 -14.50 8.34
N HIS A 109 3.77 -13.45 7.56
CA HIS A 109 2.45 -13.12 7.04
C HIS A 109 2.08 -14.06 5.88
N VAL A 110 0.86 -14.57 5.88
CA VAL A 110 0.30 -15.34 4.76
C VAL A 110 -0.48 -14.44 3.80
N PRO A 111 -0.48 -14.69 2.48
CA PRO A 111 -1.21 -13.88 1.52
C PRO A 111 -2.71 -13.77 1.83
N GLU A 112 -3.22 -12.56 1.70
CA GLU A 112 -4.62 -12.18 1.81
C GLU A 112 -5.22 -12.05 0.42
N TRP A 113 -5.73 -13.15 -0.11
CA TRP A 113 -6.29 -13.21 -1.47
C TRP A 113 -7.26 -12.06 -1.82
N HIS A 114 -7.18 -11.59 -3.07
CA HIS A 114 -7.97 -10.52 -3.69
C HIS A 114 -7.68 -9.08 -3.24
N THR A 115 -6.96 -8.82 -2.14
CA THR A 115 -6.81 -7.44 -1.63
C THR A 115 -6.12 -6.51 -2.63
N SER A 116 -5.07 -6.97 -3.32
CA SER A 116 -4.37 -6.16 -4.35
C SER A 116 -5.23 -5.85 -5.58
N ASP A 117 -6.03 -6.81 -6.02
CA ASP A 117 -6.97 -6.61 -7.12
C ASP A 117 -8.10 -5.63 -6.72
N LEU A 118 -8.62 -5.79 -5.50
CA LEU A 118 -9.61 -4.87 -4.94
C LEU A 118 -9.07 -3.45 -4.80
N ALA A 119 -7.83 -3.26 -4.32
CA ALA A 119 -7.22 -1.93 -4.22
C ALA A 119 -7.17 -1.22 -5.59
N ARG A 120 -6.75 -1.94 -6.64
CA ARG A 120 -6.70 -1.41 -8.01
C ARG A 120 -8.08 -1.06 -8.55
N LYS A 121 -9.07 -1.92 -8.31
CA LYS A 121 -10.45 -1.71 -8.78
C LYS A 121 -11.15 -0.60 -8.01
N PHE A 122 -10.95 -0.50 -6.70
CA PHE A 122 -11.49 0.60 -5.88
C PHE A 122 -10.89 1.93 -6.32
N ALA A 123 -9.57 1.99 -6.50
CA ALA A 123 -8.90 3.18 -7.03
C ALA A 123 -9.49 3.61 -8.37
N ARG A 124 -9.71 2.67 -9.30
CA ARG A 124 -10.35 2.96 -10.60
C ARG A 124 -11.77 3.52 -10.43
N ALA A 125 -12.58 2.87 -9.59
CA ALA A 125 -13.98 3.24 -9.38
C ALA A 125 -14.16 4.68 -8.90
N VAL A 126 -13.24 5.17 -8.06
CA VAL A 126 -13.31 6.53 -7.50
C VAL A 126 -12.31 7.51 -8.12
N LYS A 127 -11.65 7.11 -9.22
CA LYS A 127 -10.58 7.86 -9.87
C LYS A 127 -9.48 8.30 -8.88
N GLY A 128 -9.14 7.42 -7.94
CA GLY A 128 -8.05 7.57 -6.97
C GLY A 128 -6.78 6.81 -7.37
N ALA A 129 -5.88 6.64 -6.41
CA ALA A 129 -4.61 5.93 -6.55
C ALA A 129 -4.67 4.55 -5.90
N PHE A 130 -3.76 3.67 -6.29
CA PHE A 130 -3.43 2.45 -5.56
C PHE A 130 -1.92 2.31 -5.40
N LEU A 131 -1.52 1.57 -4.37
CA LEU A 131 -0.17 1.10 -4.13
C LEU A 131 -0.22 -0.36 -3.65
N THR A 132 0.26 -1.28 -4.48
CA THR A 132 0.26 -2.73 -4.18
C THR A 132 1.59 -3.35 -4.60
N TRP A 133 1.79 -4.65 -4.38
CA TRP A 133 2.82 -5.39 -5.12
C TRP A 133 2.49 -5.47 -6.62
N THR A 134 3.51 -5.63 -7.47
CA THR A 134 3.34 -5.97 -8.89
C THR A 134 2.85 -7.41 -9.05
N LYS A 135 2.24 -7.73 -10.21
CA LYS A 135 1.77 -9.11 -10.47
C LYS A 135 2.93 -10.08 -10.64
N GLU A 136 4.03 -9.57 -11.19
CA GLU A 136 5.30 -10.27 -11.32
C GLU A 136 5.86 -10.61 -9.94
N GLU A 137 5.79 -9.68 -8.99
CA GLU A 137 6.24 -9.89 -7.62
C GLU A 137 5.35 -10.86 -6.84
N GLU A 138 4.02 -10.77 -7.00
CA GLU A 138 3.09 -11.74 -6.41
C GLU A 138 3.39 -13.17 -6.88
N LYS A 139 3.62 -13.35 -8.18
CA LYS A 139 3.98 -14.65 -8.77
C LYS A 139 5.33 -15.14 -8.24
N ARG A 140 6.36 -14.30 -8.33
CA ARG A 140 7.73 -14.63 -7.91
C ARG A 140 7.80 -15.02 -6.44
N ASN A 141 7.18 -14.23 -5.57
CA ASN A 141 7.21 -14.48 -4.13
C ASN A 141 6.53 -15.81 -3.78
N LYS A 142 5.42 -16.16 -4.46
CA LYS A 142 4.77 -17.45 -4.31
C LYS A 142 5.69 -18.61 -4.73
N GLU A 143 6.32 -18.51 -5.90
CA GLU A 143 7.23 -19.55 -6.42
C GLU A 143 8.42 -19.78 -5.46
N LEU A 144 9.01 -18.71 -4.93
CA LEU A 144 10.08 -18.82 -3.94
C LEU A 144 9.61 -19.47 -2.65
N PHE A 145 8.43 -19.09 -2.14
CA PHE A 145 7.87 -19.68 -0.93
C PHE A 145 7.58 -21.18 -1.12
N ASP A 146 7.01 -21.57 -2.26
CA ASP A 146 6.71 -22.97 -2.57
C ASP A 146 7.99 -23.84 -2.61
N ILE A 147 9.14 -23.26 -3.01
CA ILE A 147 10.43 -23.96 -3.08
C ILE A 147 11.14 -23.99 -1.72
N ALA A 148 11.24 -22.84 -1.05
CA ALA A 148 12.06 -22.67 0.14
C ALA A 148 11.31 -22.93 1.46
N GLY A 149 9.97 -22.86 1.44
CA GLY A 149 9.13 -22.89 2.64
C GLY A 149 9.19 -21.62 3.49
N GLU A 150 9.89 -20.57 3.03
CA GLU A 150 10.08 -19.32 3.74
C GLU A 150 9.80 -18.11 2.82
N PRO A 151 9.28 -16.99 3.35
CA PRO A 151 9.11 -15.77 2.57
C PRO A 151 10.46 -15.23 2.10
N ASP A 152 10.44 -14.51 0.98
CA ASP A 152 11.60 -13.73 0.54
C ASP A 152 12.03 -12.77 1.67
N GLY A 153 13.25 -12.93 2.16
CA GLY A 153 13.79 -12.14 3.27
C GLY A 153 13.91 -10.65 2.97
N THR A 154 13.86 -10.28 1.70
CA THR A 154 13.88 -8.91 1.19
C THR A 154 12.49 -8.24 1.20
N ASN A 155 11.42 -9.02 1.44
CA ASN A 155 10.03 -8.53 1.55
C ASN A 155 9.58 -8.50 3.02
N GLY A 156 9.94 -7.42 3.71
CA GLY A 156 9.42 -7.13 5.05
C GLY A 156 7.93 -6.77 5.02
N ASP A 157 7.21 -7.14 6.08
CA ASP A 157 5.82 -6.74 6.25
C ASP A 157 5.70 -5.21 6.48
N PRO A 158 5.03 -4.47 5.58
CA PRO A 158 4.83 -3.02 5.72
C PRO A 158 3.99 -2.65 6.94
N ASN A 159 3.24 -3.57 7.54
CA ASN A 159 2.53 -3.36 8.79
C ASN A 159 3.33 -3.78 10.03
N PHE A 160 4.62 -4.05 9.85
CA PHE A 160 5.55 -4.46 10.90
C PHE A 160 6.89 -3.71 10.81
N THR A 161 6.91 -2.54 10.17
CA THR A 161 8.10 -1.70 10.01
C THR A 161 8.48 -1.04 11.34
N ASP A 162 9.76 -1.04 11.68
CA ASP A 162 10.24 -0.31 12.85
C ASP A 162 10.11 1.22 12.62
N SER A 163 9.74 1.95 13.66
CA SER A 163 9.61 3.42 13.61
C SER A 163 10.88 4.14 13.15
N SER A 164 12.06 3.57 13.39
CA SER A 164 13.34 4.10 12.93
C SER A 164 13.60 3.87 11.44
N GLU A 165 12.89 2.93 10.82
CA GLU A 165 13.06 2.52 9.41
C GLU A 165 12.10 3.22 8.46
N LEU A 166 11.18 4.06 8.96
CA LEU A 166 10.12 4.67 8.16
C LEU A 166 10.65 5.44 6.94
N HIS A 167 11.76 6.18 7.08
CA HIS A 167 12.32 6.93 5.96
C HIS A 167 12.92 6.06 4.86
N SER A 168 13.38 4.85 5.22
CA SER A 168 13.95 3.87 4.29
C SER A 168 12.94 2.86 3.74
N SER A 169 11.76 2.75 4.34
CA SER A 169 10.71 1.84 3.90
C SER A 169 10.23 2.21 2.49
N PRO A 170 10.26 1.27 1.52
CA PRO A 170 9.76 1.51 0.18
C PRO A 170 8.29 1.93 0.17
N TRP A 171 7.47 1.31 1.03
CA TRP A 171 6.04 1.60 1.15
C TRP A 171 5.78 3.01 1.70
N THR A 172 6.49 3.40 2.75
CA THR A 172 6.37 4.76 3.32
C THR A 172 6.80 5.82 2.31
N ARG A 173 7.89 5.56 1.56
CA ARG A 173 8.36 6.47 0.50
C ARG A 173 7.33 6.65 -0.60
N GLU A 174 6.76 5.56 -1.12
CA GLU A 174 5.74 5.65 -2.18
C GLU A 174 4.47 6.35 -1.69
N LEU A 175 4.04 6.11 -0.44
CA LEU A 175 2.93 6.86 0.17
C LEU A 175 3.21 8.37 0.21
N ARG A 176 4.43 8.78 0.56
CA ARG A 176 4.85 10.19 0.52
C ARG A 176 4.82 10.75 -0.90
N CYS A 177 5.36 10.01 -1.88
CA CYS A 177 5.34 10.46 -3.27
C CYS A 177 3.92 10.61 -3.83
N ILE A 178 2.99 9.70 -3.50
CA ILE A 178 1.57 9.83 -3.88
C ILE A 178 0.96 11.06 -3.21
N ARG A 179 1.23 11.24 -1.91
CA ARG A 179 0.73 12.38 -1.13
C ARG A 179 1.19 13.73 -1.69
N GLU A 180 2.45 13.87 -2.09
CA GLU A 180 2.99 15.07 -2.72
C GLU A 180 2.23 15.43 -4.00
N ARG A 181 1.88 14.43 -4.82
CA ARG A 181 1.08 14.62 -6.05
C ARG A 181 -0.34 15.10 -5.77
N PHE A 182 -0.90 14.80 -4.58
CA PHE A 182 -2.22 15.31 -4.21
C PHE A 182 -2.22 16.80 -3.83
N GLY A 183 -1.04 17.39 -3.63
CA GLY A 183 -0.88 18.80 -3.26
C GLY A 183 -1.39 19.09 -1.83
N PRO A 184 -1.79 20.32 -1.50
CA PRO A 184 -2.18 20.68 -0.12
C PRO A 184 -3.56 20.16 0.32
N ARG A 185 -4.28 19.44 -0.55
CA ARG A 185 -5.65 18.98 -0.29
C ARG A 185 -5.70 17.92 0.82
N PRO A 186 -6.83 17.78 1.55
CA PRO A 186 -7.07 16.62 2.39
C PRO A 186 -6.99 15.36 1.56
N CYS A 187 -6.48 14.30 2.16
CA CYS A 187 -6.29 13.03 1.50
C CYS A 187 -6.63 11.87 2.42
N LEU A 188 -7.10 10.79 1.83
CA LEU A 188 -7.44 9.56 2.52
C LEU A 188 -6.56 8.41 2.06
N HIS A 189 -5.92 7.76 3.01
CA HIS A 189 -5.29 6.45 2.80
C HIS A 189 -6.21 5.34 3.31
N VAL A 190 -6.56 4.38 2.46
CA VAL A 190 -7.31 3.18 2.83
C VAL A 190 -6.42 1.94 2.65
N ASP A 191 -6.12 1.26 3.75
CA ASP A 191 -5.29 0.06 3.77
C ASP A 191 -6.16 -1.20 3.82
N LEU A 192 -6.17 -1.99 2.74
CA LEU A 192 -7.04 -3.13 2.54
C LEU A 192 -6.40 -4.42 3.03
N HIS A 193 -7.11 -5.10 3.92
CA HIS A 193 -6.69 -6.34 4.55
C HIS A 193 -7.76 -7.44 4.48
N GLY A 194 -7.31 -8.65 4.77
CA GLY A 194 -8.07 -9.87 4.74
C GLY A 194 -8.09 -10.58 6.09
N CYS A 195 -9.27 -10.67 6.71
CA CYS A 195 -9.45 -11.41 7.95
C CYS A 195 -10.17 -12.76 7.73
N LYS A 196 -10.24 -13.56 8.80
CA LYS A 196 -10.99 -14.83 8.81
C LYS A 196 -12.50 -14.56 8.80
N ASN A 197 -13.28 -15.50 8.26
CA ASN A 197 -14.74 -15.43 8.34
C ASN A 197 -15.20 -15.42 9.81
N PRO A 198 -16.20 -14.58 10.17
CA PRO A 198 -16.74 -14.57 11.53
C PRO A 198 -17.35 -15.94 11.85
N ARG A 199 -17.09 -16.45 13.06
CA ARG A 199 -17.67 -17.71 13.53
C ARG A 199 -18.98 -17.41 14.22
N GLN A 200 -20.10 -17.91 13.69
CA GLN A 200 -21.51 -17.97 14.16
C GLN A 200 -22.08 -16.91 15.12
N LYS A 201 -21.34 -16.35 16.10
CA LYS A 201 -21.75 -15.24 16.98
C LYS A 201 -20.63 -14.24 17.34
N LEU A 202 -19.38 -14.46 16.93
CA LEU A 202 -18.24 -13.62 17.29
C LEU A 202 -17.52 -13.14 16.02
N GLY A 203 -17.47 -11.82 15.84
CA GLY A 203 -16.75 -11.15 14.77
C GLY A 203 -17.65 -10.41 13.77
N SER A 204 -17.00 -9.60 12.93
CA SER A 204 -17.64 -8.86 11.85
C SER A 204 -17.12 -9.33 10.50
N HIS A 205 -17.93 -9.19 9.46
CA HIS A 205 -17.48 -9.43 8.10
C HIS A 205 -16.55 -8.32 7.59
N VAL A 206 -16.72 -7.12 8.15
CA VAL A 206 -15.81 -5.98 7.97
C VAL A 206 -15.45 -5.41 9.33
N VAL A 207 -14.17 -5.17 9.57
CA VAL A 207 -13.67 -4.40 10.71
C VAL A 207 -12.95 -3.17 10.17
N VAL A 208 -13.25 -1.99 10.73
CA VAL A 208 -12.62 -0.72 10.38
C VAL A 208 -11.69 -0.30 11.51
N GLY A 209 -10.39 -0.24 11.22
CA GLY A 209 -9.37 0.28 12.12
C GLY A 209 -9.11 1.77 11.89
N LEU A 210 -9.22 2.56 12.96
CA LEU A 210 -8.98 4.02 12.97
C LEU A 210 -8.00 4.46 14.06
N ARG A 211 -7.37 3.51 14.76
CA ARG A 211 -6.53 3.78 15.93
C ARG A 211 -5.32 4.65 15.60
N ALA A 212 -4.76 4.53 14.40
CA ALA A 212 -3.67 5.40 13.95
C ALA A 212 -4.07 6.89 14.00
N MET A 213 -5.30 7.23 13.58
CA MET A 213 -5.81 8.60 13.66
C MET A 213 -6.03 9.06 15.11
N GLU A 214 -6.54 8.17 15.99
CA GLU A 214 -6.69 8.49 17.41
C GLU A 214 -5.35 8.82 18.06
N MET A 215 -4.29 8.08 17.71
CA MET A 215 -2.95 8.26 18.26
C MET A 215 -2.31 9.60 17.88
N VAL A 216 -2.65 10.17 16.72
CA VAL A 216 -2.17 11.49 16.27
C VAL A 216 -3.12 12.64 16.69
N GLY A 217 -3.98 12.40 17.69
CA GLY A 217 -4.81 13.45 18.29
C GLY A 217 -6.04 13.85 17.48
N ARG A 218 -6.48 13.04 16.50
CA ARG A 218 -7.63 13.33 15.63
C ARG A 218 -8.96 12.74 16.13
N ALA A 219 -9.23 12.86 17.43
CA ALA A 219 -10.40 12.22 18.06
C ALA A 219 -11.73 12.63 17.42
N ASP A 220 -11.92 13.91 17.10
CA ASP A 220 -13.14 14.42 16.47
C ASP A 220 -13.33 13.92 15.03
N ASP A 221 -12.25 13.87 14.24
CA ASP A 221 -12.28 13.32 12.88
C ASP A 221 -12.60 11.82 12.91
N VAL A 222 -12.05 11.09 13.88
CA VAL A 222 -12.33 9.66 14.08
C VAL A 222 -13.80 9.42 14.42
N LEU A 223 -14.37 10.20 15.33
CA LEU A 223 -15.78 10.06 15.70
C LEU A 223 -16.69 10.26 14.49
N ARG A 224 -16.44 11.31 13.70
CA ARG A 224 -17.18 11.57 12.46
C ARG A 224 -16.98 10.44 11.45
N MET A 225 -15.74 10.05 11.19
CA MET A 225 -15.44 8.97 10.24
C MET A 225 -16.11 7.65 10.63
N ARG A 226 -16.19 7.31 11.92
CA ARG A 226 -16.93 6.15 12.42
C ARG A 226 -18.42 6.25 12.11
N GLN A 227 -19.03 7.40 12.37
CA GLN A 227 -20.45 7.63 12.13
C GLN A 227 -20.78 7.50 10.64
N GLU A 228 -19.99 8.15 9.78
CA GLU A 228 -20.23 8.13 8.34
C GLU A 228 -19.95 6.76 7.72
N LEU A 229 -18.87 6.09 8.11
CA LEU A 229 -18.60 4.73 7.64
C LEU A 229 -19.68 3.75 8.11
N ALA A 230 -20.17 3.87 9.35
CA ALA A 230 -21.24 3.00 9.85
C ALA A 230 -22.53 3.20 9.06
N ALA A 231 -22.91 4.46 8.80
CA ALA A 231 -24.10 4.79 8.03
C ALA A 231 -23.99 4.26 6.59
N VAL A 232 -22.91 4.58 5.89
CA VAL A 232 -22.72 4.18 4.48
C VAL A 232 -22.56 2.67 4.35
N PHE A 233 -21.77 2.01 5.19
CA PHE A 233 -21.60 0.56 5.11
C PHE A 233 -22.86 -0.20 5.53
N GLY A 234 -23.71 0.37 6.39
CA GLY A 234 -25.02 -0.21 6.71
C GLY A 234 -25.92 -0.34 5.48
N ILE A 235 -25.74 0.53 4.48
CA ILE A 235 -26.45 0.51 3.20
C ILE A 235 -25.72 -0.39 2.20
N VAL A 236 -24.45 -0.08 1.91
CA VAL A 236 -23.67 -0.74 0.86
C VAL A 236 -23.42 -2.22 1.15
N LEU A 237 -23.24 -2.58 2.42
CA LEU A 237 -22.92 -3.94 2.84
C LEU A 237 -24.11 -4.62 3.52
N LYS A 238 -25.33 -4.35 3.03
CA LYS A 238 -26.55 -4.98 3.54
C LYS A 238 -26.41 -6.51 3.58
N GLY A 239 -26.64 -7.09 4.76
CA GLY A 239 -26.48 -8.53 5.00
C GLY A 239 -25.08 -8.94 5.49
N PHE A 240 -24.14 -8.01 5.59
CA PHE A 240 -22.85 -8.19 6.24
C PHE A 240 -22.81 -7.41 7.56
N THR A 241 -22.10 -7.96 8.55
CA THR A 241 -21.87 -7.29 9.83
C THR A 241 -20.62 -6.42 9.75
N VAL A 242 -20.71 -5.20 10.27
CA VAL A 242 -19.65 -4.18 10.22
C VAL A 242 -19.29 -3.76 11.64
N SER A 243 -18.00 -3.70 11.96
CA SER A 243 -17.49 -3.12 13.21
C SER A 243 -16.61 -1.92 12.92
N VAL A 244 -17.09 -0.72 13.25
CA VAL A 244 -16.32 0.54 13.11
C VAL A 244 -15.54 0.92 14.38
N GLN A 245 -15.65 0.12 15.44
CA GLN A 245 -15.01 0.37 16.72
C GLN A 245 -14.41 -0.91 17.32
N PRO A 246 -13.42 -1.53 16.63
CA PRO A 246 -12.68 -2.65 17.21
C PRO A 246 -11.98 -2.23 18.50
N GLN A 247 -12.07 -3.06 19.54
CA GLN A 247 -11.56 -2.73 20.88
C GLN A 247 -10.16 -3.29 21.17
N ARG A 248 -9.72 -4.34 20.45
CA ARG A 248 -8.49 -5.08 20.81
C ARG A 248 -7.63 -5.44 19.60
N LEU A 249 -8.24 -6.10 18.61
CA LEU A 249 -7.54 -6.57 17.41
C LEU A 249 -8.04 -5.78 16.20
N LEU A 250 -7.19 -5.69 15.18
CA LEU A 250 -7.55 -5.07 13.89
C LEU A 250 -7.96 -3.59 14.04
N THR A 251 -7.30 -2.90 14.96
CA THR A 251 -7.59 -1.50 15.32
C THR A 251 -6.97 -0.50 14.34
N GLY A 252 -6.05 -0.95 13.48
CA GLY A 252 -5.35 -0.09 12.53
C GLY A 252 -4.13 0.61 13.09
N ALA A 253 -3.54 0.13 14.19
CA ALA A 253 -2.28 0.62 14.74
C ALA A 253 -1.66 -0.37 15.73
N TRP A 254 -0.33 -0.36 15.82
CA TRP A 254 0.43 -0.94 16.93
C TRP A 254 0.51 0.03 18.11
N ASP A 255 0.77 -0.49 19.32
CA ASP A 255 1.06 0.37 20.46
C ASP A 255 2.41 1.07 20.23
N PRO A 256 2.56 2.38 20.53
CA PRO A 256 3.83 3.08 20.39
C PRO A 256 4.98 2.40 21.15
N GLN A 257 4.70 1.68 22.24
CA GLN A 257 5.71 0.96 23.01
C GLN A 257 6.30 -0.23 22.26
N ASP A 258 5.61 -0.75 21.25
CA ASP A 258 6.09 -1.88 20.44
C ASP A 258 7.17 -1.45 19.42
N GLY A 259 7.34 -0.13 19.19
CA GLY A 259 8.29 0.40 18.22
C GLY A 259 7.95 0.10 16.75
N ARG A 260 6.84 -0.60 16.48
CA ARG A 260 6.37 -1.00 15.14
C ARG A 260 5.29 -0.04 14.65
N CYS A 261 5.14 0.08 13.33
CA CYS A 261 4.13 0.92 12.68
C CYS A 261 3.35 0.14 11.62
N THR A 262 2.02 0.20 11.70
CA THR A 262 1.13 -0.19 10.59
C THR A 262 1.25 0.80 9.44
N LEU A 263 0.86 0.40 8.23
CA LEU A 263 0.92 1.27 7.05
C LEU A 263 0.00 2.50 7.20
N THR A 264 -1.10 2.36 7.95
CA THR A 264 -1.95 3.48 8.38
C THR A 264 -1.19 4.47 9.28
N GLN A 265 -0.42 4.01 10.28
CA GLN A 265 0.46 4.87 11.09
C GLN A 265 1.53 5.54 10.23
N GLN A 266 2.13 4.80 9.30
CA GLN A 266 3.15 5.33 8.39
C GLN A 266 2.62 6.48 7.56
N SER A 267 1.42 6.34 6.97
CA SER A 267 0.81 7.42 6.19
C SER A 267 0.56 8.70 7.01
N LEU A 268 0.19 8.59 8.29
CA LEU A 268 -0.03 9.76 9.13
C LEU A 268 1.28 10.41 9.62
N SER A 269 2.40 9.69 9.57
CA SER A 269 3.71 10.23 9.93
C SER A 269 4.24 11.22 8.88
N GLU A 270 5.15 12.10 9.29
CA GLU A 270 5.87 13.00 8.36
C GLU A 270 6.61 12.21 7.27
N ALA A 271 7.22 11.07 7.63
CA ALA A 271 7.96 10.22 6.69
C ALA A 271 7.06 9.71 5.55
N GLY A 272 5.79 9.39 5.84
CA GLY A 272 4.78 8.95 4.87
C GLY A 272 3.97 10.07 4.23
N GLY A 273 4.28 11.33 4.53
CA GLY A 273 3.68 12.51 3.90
C GLY A 273 2.57 13.21 4.70
N ALA A 274 2.34 12.83 5.97
CA ALA A 274 1.35 13.47 6.84
C ALA A 274 -0.06 13.52 6.22
N TRP A 275 -0.60 12.34 5.90
CA TRP A 275 -1.96 12.20 5.38
C TRP A 275 -3.00 12.75 6.37
N THR A 276 -4.13 13.25 5.88
CA THR A 276 -5.14 13.82 6.79
C THR A 276 -6.01 12.74 7.43
N HIS A 277 -6.30 11.66 6.69
CA HIS A 277 -7.10 10.54 7.16
C HIS A 277 -6.45 9.22 6.77
N SER A 278 -6.58 8.21 7.63
CA SER A 278 -6.17 6.85 7.32
C SER A 278 -7.11 5.82 7.93
N VAL A 279 -7.49 4.82 7.14
CA VAL A 279 -8.44 3.76 7.49
C VAL A 279 -7.83 2.41 7.18
N GLN A 280 -7.83 1.49 8.15
CA GLN A 280 -7.58 0.06 7.88
C GLN A 280 -8.91 -0.64 7.66
N LEU A 281 -9.04 -1.41 6.58
CA LEU A 281 -10.26 -2.15 6.24
C LEU A 281 -9.98 -3.65 6.19
N GLU A 282 -10.53 -4.37 7.16
CA GLU A 282 -10.30 -5.80 7.36
C GLU A 282 -11.51 -6.59 6.89
N MET A 283 -11.41 -7.22 5.72
CA MET A 283 -12.52 -7.89 5.05
C MET A 283 -12.42 -9.40 5.17
N CYS A 284 -13.49 -10.04 5.61
CA CYS A 284 -13.51 -11.49 5.72
C CYS A 284 -13.40 -12.16 4.33
N ALA A 285 -12.93 -13.41 4.29
CA ALA A 285 -12.74 -14.14 3.04
C ALA A 285 -14.02 -14.22 2.18
N LYS A 286 -15.19 -14.40 2.81
CA LYS A 286 -16.48 -14.42 2.11
C LYS A 286 -16.78 -13.10 1.40
N LEU A 287 -16.57 -11.97 2.07
CA LEU A 287 -16.80 -10.65 1.48
C LEU A 287 -15.79 -10.35 0.38
N ARG A 288 -14.50 -10.64 0.58
CA ARG A 288 -13.46 -10.45 -0.44
C ARG A 288 -13.76 -11.23 -1.71
N LYS A 289 -14.21 -12.48 -1.58
CA LYS A 289 -14.64 -13.31 -2.71
C LYS A 289 -15.81 -12.66 -3.45
N LEU A 290 -16.87 -12.29 -2.73
CA LEU A 290 -18.04 -11.64 -3.34
C LEU A 290 -17.67 -10.33 -4.05
N LEU A 291 -16.85 -9.50 -3.40
CA LEU A 291 -16.32 -8.28 -4.02
C LEU A 291 -15.55 -8.64 -5.28
N SER A 292 -14.64 -9.61 -5.26
CA SER A 292 -13.85 -9.99 -6.45
C SER A 292 -14.70 -10.45 -7.64
N GLU A 293 -15.89 -10.98 -7.38
CA GLU A 293 -16.83 -11.50 -8.39
C GLU A 293 -17.86 -10.46 -8.87
N SER A 294 -17.99 -9.30 -8.20
CA SER A 294 -19.00 -8.28 -8.51
C SER A 294 -18.41 -6.88 -8.66
N THR A 295 -18.26 -6.42 -9.91
CA THR A 295 -17.78 -5.05 -10.22
C THR A 295 -18.67 -3.99 -9.58
N ALA A 296 -19.99 -4.17 -9.66
CA ALA A 296 -20.97 -3.29 -9.04
C ALA A 296 -20.74 -3.10 -7.53
N LEU A 297 -20.57 -4.21 -6.79
CA LEU A 297 -20.35 -4.13 -5.35
C LEU A 297 -19.00 -3.50 -5.01
N GLN A 298 -17.97 -3.72 -5.84
CA GLN A 298 -16.68 -3.04 -5.69
C GLN A 298 -16.82 -1.52 -5.85
N GLU A 299 -17.53 -1.08 -6.90
CA GLU A 299 -17.77 0.34 -7.18
C GLU A 299 -18.56 0.99 -6.04
N LEU A 300 -19.65 0.36 -5.60
CA LEU A 300 -20.46 0.83 -4.47
C LEU A 300 -19.65 0.93 -3.17
N LEU A 301 -18.80 -0.05 -2.86
CA LEU A 301 -17.97 0.00 -1.65
C LEU A 301 -16.89 1.08 -1.73
N ALA A 302 -16.24 1.22 -2.88
CA ALA A 302 -15.22 2.25 -3.10
C ALA A 302 -15.82 3.66 -3.03
N GLN A 303 -16.96 3.88 -3.70
CA GLN A 303 -17.70 5.14 -3.64
C GLN A 303 -18.21 5.41 -2.21
N GLY A 304 -18.69 4.38 -1.51
CA GLY A 304 -19.12 4.50 -0.12
C GLY A 304 -18.01 4.97 0.81
N LEU A 305 -16.79 4.46 0.63
CA LEU A 305 -15.60 4.95 1.36
C LEU A 305 -15.30 6.43 1.06
N LEU A 306 -15.36 6.83 -0.21
CA LEU A 306 -15.17 8.21 -0.62
C LEU A 306 -16.24 9.14 -0.02
N ILE A 307 -17.51 8.75 -0.07
CA ILE A 307 -18.65 9.50 0.49
C ILE A 307 -18.46 9.71 1.99
N ALA A 308 -18.20 8.62 2.72
CA ALA A 308 -18.03 8.68 4.17
C ALA A 308 -16.88 9.63 4.57
N TRP A 309 -15.78 9.60 3.81
CA TRP A 309 -14.66 10.50 4.02
C TRP A 309 -14.97 11.96 3.70
N ILE A 310 -15.63 12.23 2.58
CA ILE A 310 -16.05 13.60 2.20
C ILE A 310 -16.95 14.18 3.29
N MET A 311 -17.90 13.39 3.81
CA MET A 311 -18.80 13.83 4.89
C MET A 311 -18.04 14.06 6.20
N ALA A 312 -17.10 13.18 6.54
CA ALA A 312 -16.34 13.28 7.79
C ALA A 312 -15.29 14.41 7.81
N SER A 313 -14.68 14.70 6.66
CA SER A 313 -13.52 15.60 6.54
C SER A 313 -13.86 17.09 6.60
N ARG A 314 -15.15 17.46 6.58
CA ARG A 314 -15.63 18.86 6.60
C ARG A 314 -14.91 19.76 5.59
N TRP A 315 -14.50 19.20 4.47
CA TRP A 315 -13.92 19.98 3.39
C TRP A 315 -15.04 20.82 2.77
N GLU A 316 -15.24 22.02 3.33
CA GLU A 316 -16.18 23.02 2.85
C GLU A 316 -15.68 23.57 1.51
N THR A 317 -16.04 22.92 0.41
CA THR A 317 -15.78 23.46 -0.92
C THR A 317 -17.08 23.74 -1.66
N GLY A 318 -17.56 24.97 -1.54
CA GLY A 318 -18.38 25.66 -2.54
C GLY A 318 -19.51 24.87 -3.21
N ALA A 319 -19.94 25.33 -4.38
CA ALA A 319 -21.08 24.78 -5.13
C ALA A 319 -20.87 23.33 -5.63
N ASP A 320 -19.63 22.86 -5.74
CA ASP A 320 -19.29 21.50 -6.21
C ASP A 320 -19.70 20.40 -5.23
N TRP A 321 -19.83 20.72 -3.94
CA TRP A 321 -20.21 19.74 -2.91
C TRP A 321 -21.67 19.27 -3.04
N VAL A 322 -22.58 20.16 -3.46
CA VAL A 322 -23.98 19.81 -3.69
C VAL A 322 -24.08 18.80 -4.83
N SER A 323 -23.29 18.98 -5.90
CA SER A 323 -23.25 18.05 -7.03
C SER A 323 -22.73 16.66 -6.60
N ALA A 324 -21.67 16.59 -5.81
CA ALA A 324 -21.15 15.32 -5.31
C ALA A 324 -22.16 14.60 -4.40
N ARG A 325 -22.81 15.32 -3.48
CA ARG A 325 -23.85 14.74 -2.61
C ARG A 325 -25.06 14.26 -3.41
N THR A 326 -25.53 15.04 -4.39
CA THR A 326 -26.65 14.66 -5.26
C THR A 326 -26.28 13.43 -6.09
N HIS A 327 -25.10 13.39 -6.70
CA HIS A 327 -24.62 12.22 -7.44
C HIS A 327 -24.55 10.95 -6.58
N CYS A 328 -24.16 11.08 -5.31
CA CYS A 328 -24.13 9.96 -4.38
C CYS A 328 -25.53 9.48 -3.98
N VAL A 329 -26.50 10.41 -3.85
CA VAL A 329 -27.90 10.06 -3.62
C VAL A 329 -28.51 9.38 -4.86
N ASP A 330 -28.20 9.86 -6.06
CA ASP A 330 -28.69 9.30 -7.32
C ASP A 330 -28.18 7.87 -7.53
N ILE A 331 -26.88 7.63 -7.26
CA ILE A 331 -26.29 6.28 -7.29
C ILE A 331 -26.99 5.35 -6.29
N LEU A 332 -27.37 5.84 -5.10
CA LEU A 332 -28.09 5.02 -4.13
C LEU A 332 -29.56 4.79 -4.49
N GLN A 333 -30.15 5.57 -5.40
CA GLN A 333 -31.55 5.40 -5.83
C GLN A 333 -31.72 4.39 -6.97
N GLU A 334 -30.68 4.16 -7.77
CA GLU A 334 -30.71 3.17 -8.86
C GLU A 334 -30.54 1.71 -8.38
N TRP A 335 -30.30 1.50 -7.08
CA TRP A 335 -29.97 0.21 -6.45
C TRP A 335 -30.94 -0.15 -5.32
#